data_AF-A0A812NQH1-F1
#
_entry.id   AF-A0A812NQH1-F1
#
_cell.length_a   1.000
_cell.length_b   1.000
_cell.length_c   1.000
_cell.angle_alpha   90.00
_cell.angle_beta   90.00
_cell.angle_gamma   90.00
#
_symmetry.space_group_name_H-M   'P 1'
#
loop_
_entity.id
_entity.type
_entity.pdbx_description
1 polymer ?
#
loop_
_entity_poly.entity_id
_entity_poly.type
_entity_poly.pdbx_seq_one_letter_code
_entity_poly.pdbx_strand_id
1 'polypeptide(L)'
;VKTFREKYLETETTVHPEERTPEQKQDILSFVLKLSDIGGSAKPFTLHAQWATRINAEFFLQGDLEREVGLPCSPFCDRKVHKVAESQQGFYTYIVSPLYDCLSMFMRSPRLDLEVMQNIQSNITFWKRYDGCRFNYNDPVASAPDLVKLFLATGAARVNSDAEMPIVSDDSMAVEDDLPGSSNRIRAHSQGLPRVQSQLD
;
A
#
# COMPACT_ATOMS: atom_id res chain seq x y z
N VAL A 1 -8.86 -7.70 13.84
CA VAL A 1 -7.44 -8.10 13.95
C VAL A 1 -7.31 -9.43 14.67
N LYS A 2 -7.62 -9.52 15.98
CA LYS A 2 -7.53 -10.78 16.76
C LYS A 2 -8.19 -11.98 16.09
N THR A 3 -9.47 -11.86 15.74
CA THR A 3 -10.24 -12.91 15.07
C THR A 3 -9.65 -13.34 13.72
N PHE A 4 -9.04 -12.41 12.96
CA PHE A 4 -8.40 -12.75 11.69
C PHE A 4 -7.08 -13.49 11.92
N ARG A 5 -6.27 -13.02 12.87
CA ARG A 5 -5.01 -13.67 13.24
C ARG A 5 -5.25 -15.10 13.75
N GLU A 6 -6.18 -15.28 14.67
CA GLU A 6 -6.55 -16.59 15.22
C GLU A 6 -7.00 -17.56 14.11
N LYS A 7 -7.85 -17.09 13.18
CA LYS A 7 -8.42 -17.92 12.10
C LYS A 7 -7.43 -18.27 10.98
N TYR A 8 -6.50 -17.37 10.64
CA TYR A 8 -5.74 -17.46 9.39
C TYR A 8 -4.22 -17.45 9.55
N LEU A 9 -3.70 -17.14 10.74
CA LEU A 9 -2.25 -17.08 10.99
C LEU A 9 -1.80 -18.07 12.07
N GLU A 10 -2.67 -18.42 13.02
CA GLU A 10 -2.33 -19.29 14.16
C GLU A 10 -2.71 -20.76 13.94
N THR A 11 -3.53 -21.06 12.93
CA THR A 11 -3.84 -22.44 12.53
C THR A 11 -2.71 -23.02 11.68
N GLU A 12 -2.12 -24.15 12.10
CA GLU A 12 -1.02 -24.85 11.39
C GLU A 12 -1.39 -25.36 9.98
N THR A 13 -2.67 -25.29 9.59
CA THR A 13 -3.14 -25.76 8.30
C THR A 13 -3.05 -24.65 7.25
N THR A 14 -2.01 -24.68 6.42
CA THR A 14 -1.98 -23.91 5.17
C THR A 14 -3.01 -24.49 4.19
N VAL A 15 -4.23 -23.94 4.22
CA VAL A 15 -5.26 -24.26 3.22
C VAL A 15 -4.91 -23.56 1.90
N HIS A 16 -4.85 -24.32 0.81
CA HIS A 16 -4.56 -23.76 -0.50
C HIS A 16 -5.65 -22.73 -0.89
N PRO A 17 -5.33 -21.60 -1.55
CA PRO A 17 -6.34 -20.58 -1.88
C PRO A 17 -7.60 -21.11 -2.58
N GLU A 18 -7.43 -22.12 -3.43
CA GLU A 18 -8.49 -22.80 -4.18
C GLU A 18 -9.45 -23.59 -3.28
N GLU A 19 -8.94 -24.13 -2.17
CA GLU A 19 -9.66 -25.00 -1.22
C GLU A 19 -10.44 -24.20 -0.16
N ARG A 20 -10.30 -22.86 -0.16
CA ARG A 20 -11.01 -22.01 0.80
C ARG A 20 -12.51 -22.02 0.57
N THR A 21 -13.26 -22.17 1.65
CA THR A 21 -14.73 -22.09 1.61
C THR A 21 -15.19 -20.69 1.18
N PRO A 22 -16.42 -20.53 0.67
CA PRO A 22 -16.98 -19.21 0.37
C PRO A 22 -16.93 -18.23 1.55
N GLU A 23 -17.17 -18.72 2.77
CA GLU A 23 -17.14 -17.92 4.00
C GLU A 23 -15.73 -17.44 4.31
N GLN A 24 -14.73 -18.31 4.16
CA GLN A 24 -13.32 -17.93 4.34
C GLN A 24 -12.91 -16.86 3.31
N LYS A 25 -13.33 -17.02 2.04
CA LYS A 25 -13.09 -16.03 0.98
C LYS A 25 -13.74 -14.69 1.33
N GLN A 26 -14.97 -14.70 1.83
CA GLN A 26 -15.69 -13.50 2.26
C GLN A 26 -15.01 -12.79 3.45
N ASP A 27 -14.58 -13.54 4.45
CA ASP A 27 -13.84 -13.02 5.62
C ASP A 27 -12.54 -12.33 5.17
N ILE A 28 -11.78 -12.96 4.27
CA ILE A 28 -10.53 -12.40 3.71
C ILE A 28 -10.81 -11.13 2.91
N LEU A 29 -11.82 -11.13 2.04
CA LEU A 29 -12.19 -9.95 1.25
C LEU A 29 -12.63 -8.80 2.15
N SER A 30 -13.40 -9.08 3.19
CA SER A 30 -13.83 -8.08 4.17
C SER A 30 -12.63 -7.48 4.93
N PHE A 31 -11.64 -8.30 5.25
CA PHE A 31 -10.39 -7.86 5.86
C PHE A 31 -9.58 -6.94 4.93
N VAL A 32 -9.42 -7.33 3.66
CA VAL A 32 -8.72 -6.52 2.64
C VAL A 32 -9.46 -5.21 2.35
N LEU A 33 -10.79 -5.23 2.34
CA LEU A 33 -11.60 -4.01 2.19
C LEU A 33 -11.34 -3.03 3.35
N LYS A 34 -11.27 -3.53 4.58
CA LYS A 34 -10.93 -2.71 5.75
C LYS A 34 -9.53 -2.09 5.68
N LEU A 35 -8.56 -2.81 5.13
CA LEU A 35 -7.22 -2.27 4.88
C LEU A 35 -7.23 -1.19 3.79
N SER A 36 -8.07 -1.38 2.78
CA SER A 36 -8.20 -0.44 1.65
C SER A 36 -8.79 0.89 2.12
N ASP A 37 -9.73 0.88 3.07
CA ASP A 37 -10.32 2.07 3.70
C ASP A 37 -9.26 2.97 4.39
N ILE A 38 -8.28 2.34 5.05
CA ILE A 38 -7.15 3.05 5.69
C ILE A 38 -5.89 3.11 4.82
N GLY A 39 -6.03 2.83 3.52
CA GLY A 39 -4.90 2.65 2.59
C GLY A 39 -4.03 3.90 2.42
N GLY A 40 -4.56 5.08 2.73
CA GLY A 40 -3.81 6.35 2.75
C GLY A 40 -2.61 6.33 3.71
N SER A 41 -2.65 5.52 4.77
CA SER A 41 -1.57 5.35 5.75
C SER A 41 -0.40 4.52 5.24
N ALA A 42 -0.62 3.73 4.19
CA ALA A 42 0.39 2.85 3.61
C ALA A 42 0.97 3.37 2.29
N LYS A 43 0.59 4.58 1.89
CA LYS A 43 1.16 5.26 0.72
C LYS A 43 2.52 5.89 1.04
N PRO A 44 3.33 6.20 0.01
CA PRO A 44 4.48 7.08 0.17
C PRO A 44 4.10 8.37 0.90
N PHE A 45 5.03 8.89 1.71
CA PHE A 45 4.73 10.00 2.61
C PHE A 45 4.12 11.23 1.90
N THR A 46 4.53 11.50 0.66
CA THR A 46 4.00 12.58 -0.18
C THR A 46 2.48 12.51 -0.40
N LEU A 47 1.93 11.31 -0.53
CA LEU A 47 0.49 11.07 -0.64
C LEU A 47 -0.14 10.96 0.74
N HIS A 48 0.53 10.26 1.68
CA HIS A 48 0.04 10.12 3.04
C HIS A 48 -0.21 11.48 3.72
N ALA A 49 0.71 12.44 3.56
CA ALA A 49 0.56 13.78 4.11
C ALA A 49 -0.71 14.48 3.60
N GLN A 50 -1.10 14.27 2.34
CA GLN A 50 -2.34 14.84 1.79
C GLN A 50 -3.58 14.19 2.40
N TRP A 51 -3.56 12.86 2.60
CA TRP A 51 -4.67 12.16 3.26
C TRP A 51 -4.80 12.58 4.73
N ALA A 52 -3.67 12.63 5.46
CA ALA A 52 -3.63 13.02 6.85
C ALA A 52 -4.14 14.44 7.06
N THR A 53 -3.79 15.41 6.20
CA THR A 53 -4.29 16.78 6.35
C THR A 53 -5.76 16.91 5.99
N ARG A 54 -6.24 16.20 4.96
CA ARG A 54 -7.66 16.22 4.57
C ARG A 54 -8.58 15.64 5.64
N ILE A 55 -8.22 14.51 6.24
CA ILE A 55 -9.06 13.92 7.30
C ILE A 55 -9.13 14.82 8.54
N ASN A 56 -8.03 15.49 8.89
CA ASN A 56 -8.05 16.47 9.99
C ASN A 56 -8.88 17.71 9.63
N ALA A 57 -8.87 18.15 8.37
CA ALA A 57 -9.76 19.24 7.92
C ALA A 57 -11.24 18.86 8.08
N GLU A 58 -11.60 17.62 7.74
CA GLU A 58 -12.96 17.10 7.92
C GLU A 58 -13.36 17.04 9.40
N PHE A 59 -12.50 16.46 10.25
CA PHE A 59 -12.76 16.40 11.69
C PHE A 59 -12.91 17.78 12.32
N PHE A 60 -12.05 18.72 11.94
CA PHE A 60 -12.12 20.06 12.52
C PHE A 60 -13.33 20.85 12.02
N LEU A 61 -13.75 20.64 10.77
CA LEU A 61 -14.99 21.19 10.26
C LEU A 61 -16.19 20.64 11.06
N GLN A 62 -16.23 19.34 11.30
CA GLN A 62 -17.27 18.73 12.13
C GLN A 62 -17.28 19.35 13.54
N GLY A 63 -16.12 19.47 14.19
CA GLY A 63 -16.04 20.02 15.55
C GLY A 63 -16.47 21.49 15.65
N ASP A 64 -16.21 22.28 14.61
CA ASP A 64 -16.68 23.66 14.54
C ASP A 64 -18.20 23.72 14.36
N LEU A 65 -18.77 22.89 13.47
CA LEU A 65 -20.22 22.79 13.27
C LEU A 65 -20.93 22.32 14.55
N GLU A 66 -20.39 21.30 15.24
CA GLU A 66 -20.90 20.82 16.53
C GLU A 66 -20.93 21.96 17.56
N ARG A 67 -19.88 22.76 17.63
CA ARG A 67 -19.79 23.91 18.53
C ARG A 67 -20.79 25.00 18.18
N GLU A 68 -20.99 25.29 16.90
CA GLU A 68 -21.95 26.30 16.43
C GLU A 68 -23.38 25.96 16.85
N VAL A 69 -23.75 24.67 16.85
CA VAL A 69 -25.08 24.22 17.28
C VAL A 69 -25.16 23.88 18.78
N GLY A 70 -24.09 24.15 19.55
CA GLY A 70 -24.05 23.93 21.00
C GLY A 70 -23.91 22.45 21.42
N LEU A 71 -23.47 21.57 20.53
CA LEU A 71 -23.15 20.18 20.85
C LEU A 71 -21.72 20.06 21.40
N PRO A 72 -21.46 19.05 22.26
CA PRO A 72 -20.09 18.68 22.61
C PRO A 72 -19.30 18.27 21.36
N CYS A 73 -18.08 18.79 21.20
CA CYS A 73 -17.21 18.37 20.11
C CYS A 73 -16.90 16.86 20.22
N SER A 74 -17.07 16.15 19.13
CA SER A 74 -16.71 14.74 19.01
C SER A 74 -15.21 14.53 19.25
N PRO A 75 -14.78 13.32 19.67
CA PRO A 75 -13.37 12.99 19.79
C PRO A 75 -12.59 13.39 18.53
N PHE A 76 -11.40 13.96 18.73
CA PHE A 76 -10.49 14.43 17.68
C PHE A 76 -10.97 15.65 16.87
N CYS A 77 -12.21 16.08 17.01
CA CYS A 77 -12.79 17.14 16.19
C CYS A 77 -12.49 18.55 16.71
N ASP A 78 -12.05 18.71 17.96
CA ASP A 78 -11.68 20.03 18.49
C ASP A 78 -10.24 20.43 18.12
N ARG A 79 -10.10 21.26 17.09
CA ARG A 79 -8.82 21.80 16.62
C ARG A 79 -8.02 22.60 17.66
N LYS A 80 -8.64 23.02 18.77
CA LYS A 80 -7.96 23.80 19.83
C LYS A 80 -7.15 22.95 20.80
N VAL A 81 -7.52 21.67 20.93
CA VAL A 81 -6.88 20.74 21.88
C VAL A 81 -6.34 19.50 21.20
N HIS A 82 -6.80 19.19 19.98
CA HIS A 82 -6.32 18.07 19.22
C HIS A 82 -4.84 18.23 18.86
N LYS A 83 -4.07 17.16 19.04
CA LYS A 83 -2.66 17.11 18.69
C LYS A 83 -2.46 16.12 17.56
N VAL A 84 -2.33 16.63 16.33
CA VAL A 84 -2.29 15.80 15.12
C VAL A 84 -1.15 14.78 15.18
N ALA A 85 0.05 15.18 15.63
CA ALA A 85 1.19 14.27 15.70
C ALA A 85 0.93 13.08 16.65
N GLU A 86 0.45 13.34 17.86
CA GLU A 86 0.11 12.29 18.85
C GLU A 86 -1.04 11.40 18.33
N SER A 87 -2.04 12.01 17.69
CA SER A 87 -3.17 11.30 17.07
C SER A 87 -2.73 10.35 15.97
N GLN A 88 -1.87 10.80 15.05
CA GLN A 88 -1.32 9.96 13.97
C GLN A 88 -0.47 8.82 14.54
N GLN A 89 0.38 9.08 15.54
CA GLN A 89 1.11 8.02 16.23
C GLN A 89 0.18 6.96 16.82
N GLY A 90 -0.87 7.39 17.53
CA GLY A 90 -1.88 6.48 18.08
C GLY A 90 -2.60 5.68 17.00
N PHE A 91 -2.99 6.32 15.89
CA PHE A 91 -3.65 5.64 14.77
C PHE A 91 -2.76 4.54 14.17
N TYR A 92 -1.47 4.81 14.00
CA TYR A 92 -0.53 3.79 13.53
C TYR A 92 -0.38 2.65 14.55
N THR A 93 -0.17 2.97 15.83
CA THR A 93 0.06 1.97 16.88
C THR A 93 -1.14 1.04 17.08
N TYR A 94 -2.35 1.59 17.11
CA TYR A 94 -3.53 0.82 17.52
C TYR A 94 -4.34 0.27 16.34
N ILE A 95 -4.24 0.85 15.15
CA ILE A 95 -5.06 0.48 14.00
C ILE A 95 -4.21 0.00 12.82
N VAL A 96 -3.32 0.85 12.29
CA VAL A 96 -2.63 0.57 11.02
C VAL A 96 -1.65 -0.61 11.16
N SER A 97 -0.67 -0.53 12.07
CA SER A 97 0.36 -1.57 12.19
C SER A 97 -0.25 -2.96 12.48
N PRO A 98 -1.16 -3.14 13.46
CA PRO A 98 -1.73 -4.46 13.71
C PRO A 98 -2.48 -5.07 12.51
N LEU A 99 -3.12 -4.25 11.68
CA LEU A 99 -3.82 -4.71 10.48
C LEU A 99 -2.84 -5.10 9.37
N TYR A 100 -1.85 -4.25 9.09
CA TYR A 100 -0.88 -4.49 8.02
C TYR A 100 0.13 -5.58 8.35
N ASP A 101 0.50 -5.76 9.62
CA ASP A 101 1.33 -6.89 10.06
C ASP A 101 0.59 -8.22 9.80
N CYS A 102 -0.72 -8.28 10.08
CA CYS A 102 -1.51 -9.46 9.75
C CYS A 102 -1.58 -9.70 8.23
N LEU A 103 -1.68 -8.64 7.42
CA LEU A 103 -1.66 -8.76 5.96
C LEU A 103 -0.30 -9.28 5.46
N SER A 104 0.81 -8.74 5.97
CA SER A 104 2.17 -9.18 5.61
C SER A 104 2.38 -10.65 5.95
N MET A 105 2.02 -11.07 7.17
CA MET A 105 2.10 -12.48 7.58
C MET A 105 1.22 -13.41 6.76
N PHE A 106 0.04 -12.95 6.34
CA PHE A 106 -0.93 -13.72 5.55
C PHE A 106 -0.49 -13.86 4.09
N MET A 107 -0.07 -12.77 3.46
CA MET A 107 0.28 -12.73 2.04
C MET A 107 1.70 -13.26 1.77
N ARG A 108 2.62 -13.13 2.74
CA ARG A 108 4.04 -13.53 2.62
C ARG A 108 4.68 -13.06 1.31
N SER A 109 4.37 -11.83 0.91
CA SER A 109 4.76 -11.27 -0.38
C SER A 109 5.94 -10.31 -0.19
N PRO A 110 7.12 -10.60 -0.78
CA PRO A 110 8.27 -9.69 -0.70
C PRO A 110 7.94 -8.28 -1.21
N ARG A 111 7.09 -8.19 -2.22
CA ARG A 111 6.66 -6.90 -2.78
C ARG A 111 5.84 -6.08 -1.80
N LEU A 112 4.95 -6.72 -1.03
CA LEU A 112 4.18 -6.06 0.01
C LEU A 112 5.12 -5.49 1.10
N ASP A 113 6.12 -6.27 1.49
CA ASP A 113 7.07 -5.86 2.52
C ASP A 113 7.94 -4.69 2.05
N LEU A 114 8.47 -4.77 0.83
CA LEU A 114 9.32 -3.73 0.24
C LEU A 114 8.55 -2.45 -0.11
N GLU A 115 7.32 -2.53 -0.64
CA GLU A 115 6.62 -1.34 -1.12
C GLU A 115 5.63 -0.76 -0.11
N VAL A 116 4.99 -1.59 0.73
CA VAL A 116 3.88 -1.15 1.59
C VAL A 116 4.33 -1.05 3.04
N MET A 117 4.96 -2.11 3.57
CA MET A 117 5.42 -2.11 4.97
C MET A 117 6.53 -1.08 5.20
N GLN A 118 7.44 -0.87 4.23
CA GLN A 118 8.43 0.20 4.29
C GLN A 118 7.82 1.60 4.34
N ASN A 119 6.77 1.87 3.56
CA ASN A 119 6.06 3.15 3.59
C ASN A 119 5.43 3.39 4.96
N ILE A 120 4.76 2.39 5.52
CA ILE A 120 4.19 2.45 6.88
C ILE A 120 5.29 2.78 7.91
N GLN A 121 6.42 2.08 7.86
CA GLN A 121 7.51 2.28 8.80
C GLN A 121 8.13 3.70 8.68
N SER A 122 8.29 4.19 7.46
CA SER A 122 8.79 5.54 7.19
C SER A 122 7.82 6.61 7.71
N ASN A 123 6.52 6.41 7.49
CA ASN A 123 5.46 7.32 7.97
C ASN A 123 5.41 7.34 9.52
N ILE A 124 5.47 6.17 10.17
CA ILE A 124 5.55 6.05 11.64
C ILE A 124 6.78 6.80 12.17
N THR A 125 7.93 6.60 11.55
CA THR A 125 9.19 7.21 11.95
C THR A 125 9.10 8.73 11.90
N PHE A 126 8.46 9.27 10.87
CA PHE A 126 8.19 10.71 10.78
C PHE A 126 7.29 11.20 11.91
N TRP A 127 6.11 10.58 12.10
CA TRP A 127 5.14 11.06 13.09
C TRP A 127 5.65 10.97 14.53
N LYS A 128 6.52 10.01 14.83
CA LYS A 128 7.22 9.91 16.13
C LYS A 128 8.18 11.07 16.39
N ARG A 129 8.78 11.65 15.34
CA ARG A 129 9.74 12.75 15.44
C ARG A 129 9.10 14.13 15.32
N TYR A 130 7.97 14.20 14.63
CA TYR A 130 7.26 15.45 14.41
C TYR A 130 6.59 15.94 15.69
N ASP A 131 6.91 17.16 16.10
CA ASP A 131 6.44 17.79 17.34
C ASP A 131 5.10 18.55 17.17
N GLY A 132 4.56 18.61 15.93
CA GLY A 132 3.32 19.32 15.63
C GLY A 132 3.45 20.84 15.49
N CYS A 133 4.62 21.45 15.71
CA CYS A 133 4.73 22.91 15.86
C CYS A 133 4.41 23.70 14.59
N ARG A 134 4.56 23.07 13.42
CA ARG A 134 4.31 23.69 12.11
C ARG A 134 2.97 23.32 11.48
N PHE A 135 2.10 22.64 12.22
CA PHE A 135 0.80 22.24 11.68
C PHE A 135 -0.16 23.43 11.69
N ASN A 136 -0.74 23.76 10.56
CA ASN A 136 -1.75 24.80 10.46
C ASN A 136 -3.12 24.21 10.82
N TYR A 137 -3.55 24.41 12.07
CA TYR A 137 -4.85 23.90 12.55
C TYR A 137 -6.05 24.66 11.96
N ASN A 138 -5.85 25.86 11.41
CA ASN A 138 -6.92 26.63 10.77
C ASN A 138 -7.14 26.20 9.32
N ASP A 139 -6.05 25.82 8.63
CA ASP A 139 -6.07 25.22 7.29
C ASP A 139 -5.15 23.98 7.26
N PRO A 140 -5.66 22.82 7.71
CA PRO A 140 -4.88 21.59 7.74
C PRO A 140 -4.30 21.22 6.37
N VAL A 141 -5.06 21.40 5.29
CA VAL A 141 -4.67 21.01 3.94
C VAL A 141 -3.41 21.75 3.49
N ALA A 142 -3.29 23.04 3.81
CA ALA A 142 -2.08 23.83 3.53
C ALA A 142 -0.82 23.32 4.25
N SER A 143 -0.93 22.46 5.27
CA SER A 143 0.23 21.89 5.97
C SER A 143 0.95 20.81 5.15
N ALA A 144 0.30 20.21 4.14
CA ALA A 144 0.84 19.03 3.44
C ALA A 144 2.21 19.27 2.78
N PRO A 145 2.45 20.37 2.03
CA PRO A 145 3.76 20.61 1.41
C PRO A 145 4.90 20.74 2.43
N ASP A 146 4.64 21.37 3.58
CA ASP A 146 5.65 21.57 4.61
C ASP A 146 5.94 20.29 5.38
N LEU A 147 4.94 19.45 5.65
CA LEU A 147 5.14 18.10 6.18
C LEU A 147 6.04 17.28 5.25
N VAL A 148 5.81 17.34 3.93
CA VAL A 148 6.63 16.64 2.94
C VAL A 148 8.08 17.15 2.95
N LYS A 149 8.28 18.47 2.99
CA LYS A 149 9.64 19.04 3.10
C LYS A 149 10.35 18.56 4.36
N LEU A 150 9.66 18.55 5.52
CA LEU A 150 10.21 18.03 6.77
C LEU A 150 10.55 16.54 6.68
N PHE A 151 9.70 15.74 6.04
CA PHE A 151 9.95 14.30 5.85
C PHE A 151 11.24 14.05 5.05
N LEU A 152 11.43 14.78 3.96
CA LEU A 152 12.63 14.69 3.13
C LEU A 152 13.89 15.17 3.88
N ALA A 153 13.76 16.22 4.69
CA ALA A 153 14.87 16.77 5.47
C ALA A 153 15.30 15.88 6.66
N THR A 154 14.37 15.15 7.27
CA THR A 154 14.62 14.34 8.50
C THR A 154 15.24 12.97 8.22
N GLY A 155 15.54 12.65 6.95
CA GLY A 155 16.09 11.34 6.58
C GLY A 155 15.15 10.17 6.86
N ALA A 156 13.86 10.42 7.17
CA ALA A 156 12.84 9.36 7.24
C ALA A 156 12.65 8.68 5.87
N ALA A 157 13.08 9.35 4.78
CA ALA A 157 13.21 8.79 3.45
C ALA A 157 14.45 7.86 3.25
N ARG A 158 15.43 7.88 4.18
CA ARG A 158 16.73 7.19 4.05
C ARG A 158 16.80 5.82 4.73
N VAL A 159 15.68 5.21 5.14
CA VAL A 159 15.65 3.80 5.60
C VAL A 159 15.94 2.81 4.44
N ASN A 160 16.67 3.25 3.40
CA ASN A 160 16.63 2.70 2.05
C ASN A 160 18.02 2.44 1.44
N SER A 161 19.14 2.71 2.15
CA SER A 161 20.49 2.47 1.58
C SER A 161 21.18 1.19 2.02
N ASP A 162 20.72 0.56 3.11
CA ASP A 162 21.47 -0.55 3.74
C ASP A 162 20.82 -1.93 3.49
N ALA A 163 19.71 -1.97 2.75
CA ALA A 163 19.12 -3.20 2.25
C ALA A 163 19.64 -3.43 0.82
N GLU A 164 20.74 -4.15 0.67
CA GLU A 164 21.16 -4.69 -0.62
C GLU A 164 20.00 -5.47 -1.24
N MET A 165 19.58 -5.07 -2.44
CA MET A 165 18.59 -5.81 -3.22
C MET A 165 19.16 -7.19 -3.57
N PRO A 166 18.48 -8.30 -3.22
CA PRO A 166 18.75 -9.57 -3.85
C PRO A 166 18.32 -9.45 -5.32
N ILE A 167 19.27 -9.58 -6.24
CA ILE A 167 18.98 -9.73 -7.66
C ILE A 167 18.25 -11.06 -7.80
N VAL A 168 16.93 -11.04 -7.97
CA VAL A 168 16.16 -12.21 -8.39
C VAL A 168 16.37 -12.33 -9.89
N SER A 169 17.25 -13.25 -10.29
CA SER A 169 17.38 -13.68 -11.68
C SER A 169 16.08 -14.35 -12.10
N ASP A 170 15.40 -13.73 -13.05
CA ASP A 170 14.22 -14.26 -13.73
C ASP A 170 14.65 -15.39 -14.67
N ASP A 171 14.73 -16.61 -14.12
CA ASP A 171 14.91 -17.85 -14.87
C ASP A 171 13.97 -18.90 -14.29
N SER A 172 12.73 -18.93 -14.78
CA SER A 172 11.97 -20.17 -15.07
C SER A 172 10.48 -19.86 -15.27
N MET A 173 10.08 -19.70 -16.53
CA MET A 173 8.79 -20.21 -17.05
C MET A 173 8.89 -20.29 -18.58
N ALA A 174 9.72 -21.23 -19.06
CA ALA A 174 9.52 -21.78 -20.40
C ALA A 174 8.37 -22.79 -20.29
N VAL A 175 7.24 -22.45 -20.89
CA VAL A 175 6.11 -23.37 -21.06
C VAL A 175 6.49 -24.27 -22.24
N GLU A 176 6.84 -25.53 -21.97
CA GLU A 176 7.02 -26.54 -23.01
C GLU A 176 5.63 -26.97 -23.53
N ASP A 177 5.34 -26.61 -24.78
CA ASP A 177 4.19 -27.14 -25.54
C ASP A 177 4.51 -28.58 -25.99
N ASP A 178 4.01 -29.56 -25.24
CA ASP A 178 4.02 -30.98 -25.62
C ASP A 178 2.77 -31.31 -26.47
N LEU A 179 2.93 -31.38 -27.79
CA LEU A 179 2.00 -32.05 -28.70
C LEU A 179 2.76 -33.10 -29.52
N PRO A 180 2.40 -34.40 -29.42
CA PRO A 180 3.12 -35.45 -30.13
C PRO A 180 2.57 -35.65 -31.54
N GLY A 181 3.49 -35.73 -32.51
CA GLY A 181 3.30 -36.49 -33.74
C GLY A 181 3.06 -35.67 -34.99
N SER A 182 4.12 -35.49 -35.78
CA SER A 182 4.23 -36.10 -37.12
C SER A 182 5.50 -35.64 -37.81
N SER A 183 6.39 -36.61 -38.07
CA SER A 183 7.48 -36.53 -39.03
C SER A 183 7.00 -35.96 -40.37
N ASN A 184 7.72 -34.99 -40.91
CA ASN A 184 8.26 -35.11 -42.27
C ASN A 184 9.39 -34.12 -42.56
N ARG A 185 10.46 -34.66 -43.11
CA ARG A 185 11.57 -33.95 -43.76
C ARG A 185 11.05 -33.03 -44.86
N ILE A 186 11.75 -31.93 -45.11
CA ILE A 186 12.51 -31.69 -46.36
C ILE A 186 13.41 -30.46 -46.18
N ARG A 187 14.67 -30.63 -46.58
CA ARG A 187 15.73 -29.63 -46.62
C ARG A 187 15.89 -29.22 -48.08
N ALA A 188 15.85 -27.93 -48.41
CA ALA A 188 16.33 -27.43 -49.69
C ALA A 188 16.85 -25.98 -49.58
N HIS A 189 18.16 -25.84 -49.71
CA HIS A 189 18.84 -24.61 -50.11
C HIS A 189 18.69 -24.42 -51.63
N SER A 190 18.37 -23.22 -52.11
CA SER A 190 19.21 -22.47 -53.07
C SER A 190 18.49 -21.24 -53.64
N GLN A 191 19.22 -20.11 -53.57
CA GLN A 191 19.43 -19.06 -54.58
C GLN A 191 18.25 -18.27 -55.21
N GLY A 192 18.41 -16.93 -55.12
CA GLY A 192 18.56 -16.09 -56.32
C GLY A 192 17.30 -15.51 -56.98
N LEU A 193 17.06 -14.22 -56.70
CA LEU A 193 16.29 -13.20 -57.44
C LEU A 193 16.31 -13.33 -58.99
N PRO A 194 15.31 -12.79 -59.75
CA PRO A 194 14.91 -11.37 -59.67
C PRO A 194 13.42 -10.99 -59.93
N ARG A 195 13.12 -9.74 -59.53
CA ARG A 195 11.93 -8.94 -59.91
C ARG A 195 11.81 -8.77 -61.43
N VAL A 196 10.58 -8.86 -61.93
CA VAL A 196 10.09 -8.07 -63.08
C VAL A 196 8.67 -7.59 -62.77
N GLN A 197 8.39 -6.38 -63.23
CA GLN A 197 7.25 -5.53 -62.94
C GLN A 197 6.40 -5.38 -64.23
N SER A 198 5.12 -5.03 -64.04
CA SER A 198 4.22 -4.28 -64.96
C SER A 198 3.11 -5.02 -65.73
N GLN A 199 1.90 -4.48 -65.53
CA GLN A 199 0.76 -4.23 -66.45
C GLN A 199 -0.13 -5.43 -66.84
N LEU A 200 -1.38 -5.44 -66.36
CA LEU A 200 -2.59 -4.82 -66.95
C LEU A 200 -3.00 -5.52 -68.25
N ASP A 201 -4.04 -6.33 -68.15
CA ASP A 201 -5.20 -6.39 -69.06
C ASP A 201 -6.45 -6.66 -68.20
#